data_AF-F9PPY7-F1
#
_entry.id   AF-F9PPY7-F1
#
_cell.length_a   1.000
_cell.length_b   1.000
_cell.length_c   1.000
_cell.angle_alpha   90.00
_cell.angle_beta   90.00
_cell.angle_gamma   90.00
#
_symmetry.space_group_name_H-M   'P 1'
#
loop_
_entity.id
_entity.type
_entity.pdbx_description
1 polymer ?
#
loop_
_entity_poly.entity_id
_entity_poly.type
_entity_poly.pdbx_seq_one_letter_code
_entity_poly.pdbx_strand_id
1 'polypeptide(L)'
;MIVTPMGGQGYVFGRGNQQLSANVLRKIDKKDIIIIATNGKLESITSGHLVAYTMDEEIDKKLKGYYRVKIGYEREKMMLVDNE
;
A
#
# COMPACT_ATOMS: atom_id res chain seq x y z
N MET A 1 11.62 -0.73 -2.68
CA MET A 1 10.77 0.42 -3.06
C MET A 1 10.15 1.02 -1.82
N ILE A 2 10.07 2.35 -1.72
CA ILE A 2 9.47 3.06 -0.57
C ILE A 2 8.25 3.84 -1.07
N VAL A 3 7.10 3.67 -0.42
CA VAL A 3 5.82 4.29 -0.82
C VAL A 3 5.06 4.83 0.39
N THR A 4 4.11 5.73 0.14
CA THR A 4 3.18 6.24 1.16
C THR A 4 1.74 6.13 0.65
N PRO A 5 0.75 5.85 1.51
CA PRO A 5 -0.66 5.86 1.10
C PRO A 5 -1.07 7.22 0.51
N MET A 6 -2.00 7.22 -0.44
CA MET A 6 -2.47 8.38 -1.17
C MET A 6 -3.98 8.57 -0.97
N GLY A 7 -4.39 9.82 -0.73
CA GLY A 7 -5.78 10.16 -0.43
C GLY A 7 -6.28 9.63 0.93
N GLY A 8 -7.55 9.88 1.24
CA GLY A 8 -8.21 9.40 2.46
C GLY A 8 -8.71 7.95 2.39
N GLN A 9 -8.60 7.30 1.23
CA GLN A 9 -9.05 5.90 1.03
C GLN A 9 -7.92 4.87 1.23
N GLY A 10 -6.67 5.32 1.41
CA GLY A 10 -5.56 4.42 1.76
C GLY A 10 -4.86 3.74 0.59
N TYR A 11 -5.01 4.22 -0.65
CA TYR A 11 -4.33 3.63 -1.81
C TYR A 11 -2.82 3.73 -1.71
N VAL A 12 -2.12 2.59 -1.72
CA VAL A 12 -0.65 2.52 -1.84
C VAL A 12 -0.21 2.30 -3.28
N PHE A 13 -1.04 1.65 -4.09
CA PHE A 13 -0.91 1.51 -5.54
C PHE A 13 -2.30 1.68 -6.18
N GLY A 14 -2.39 2.35 -7.34
CA GLY A 14 -3.66 2.88 -7.87
C GLY A 14 -4.11 4.14 -7.09
N ARG A 15 -5.26 4.79 -7.29
CA ARG A 15 -6.36 4.78 -8.29
C ARG A 15 -6.38 6.18 -8.94
N GLY A 16 -6.74 6.25 -10.23
CA GLY A 16 -6.61 7.47 -11.05
C GLY A 16 -5.47 7.27 -12.03
N ASN A 17 -4.40 8.06 -11.91
CA ASN A 17 -3.19 7.84 -12.70
C ASN A 17 -2.33 6.72 -12.07
N GLN A 18 -2.21 5.58 -12.76
CA GLN A 18 -1.39 4.45 -12.34
C GLN A 18 0.10 4.82 -12.44
N GLN A 19 0.67 5.32 -11.34
CA GLN A 19 2.08 5.75 -11.28
C GLN A 19 3.06 4.61 -11.63
N LEU A 20 2.68 3.37 -11.34
CA LEU A 20 3.42 2.17 -11.66
C LEU A 20 2.50 1.18 -12.36
N SER A 21 2.95 0.63 -13.48
CA SER A 21 2.23 -0.41 -14.19
C SER A 21 2.35 -1.76 -13.46
N ALA A 22 1.38 -2.66 -13.71
CA ALA A 22 1.45 -4.05 -13.25
C ALA A 22 2.76 -4.74 -13.66
N ASN A 23 3.28 -4.46 -14.87
CA ASN A 23 4.56 -5.01 -15.35
C ASN A 23 5.77 -4.62 -14.50
N VAL A 24 5.76 -3.41 -13.92
CA VAL A 24 6.80 -2.98 -12.98
C VAL A 24 6.61 -3.68 -11.64
N LEU A 25 5.38 -3.68 -11.12
CA LEU A 25 5.06 -4.27 -9.82
C LEU A 25 5.24 -5.79 -9.78
N ARG A 26 5.11 -6.48 -10.92
CA ARG A 26 5.39 -7.91 -11.08
C ARG A 26 6.81 -8.30 -10.66
N LYS A 27 7.77 -7.40 -10.88
CA LYS A 27 9.19 -7.60 -10.55
C LYS A 27 9.54 -7.32 -9.08
N ILE A 28 8.57 -6.83 -8.29
CA ILE A 28 8.76 -6.43 -6.90
C ILE A 28 7.98 -7.40 -6.01
N ASP A 29 8.62 -7.97 -5.00
CA ASP A 29 7.91 -8.77 -4.01
C ASP A 29 7.47 -7.92 -2.82
N LYS A 30 6.49 -8.42 -2.08
CA LYS A 30 5.95 -7.79 -0.87
C LYS A 30 7.03 -7.35 0.13
N LYS A 31 8.07 -8.17 0.32
CA LYS A 31 9.20 -7.88 1.23
C LYS A 31 10.05 -6.69 0.77
N ASP A 32 10.01 -6.35 -0.51
CA ASP A 32 10.78 -5.27 -1.11
C ASP A 32 10.03 -3.93 -1.06
N ILE A 33 8.82 -3.91 -0.48
CA ILE A 33 7.97 -2.73 -0.36
C ILE A 33 8.00 -2.25 1.10
N ILE A 34 8.48 -1.01 1.29
CA ILE A 34 8.45 -0.32 2.57
C ILE A 34 7.38 0.74 2.51
N ILE A 35 6.36 0.63 3.35
CA ILE A 35 5.29 1.63 3.46
C ILE A 35 5.61 2.58 4.59
N ILE A 36 5.54 3.88 4.33
CA ILE A 36 5.75 4.94 5.32
C ILE A 36 4.54 5.87 5.39
N ALA A 37 4.10 6.23 6.59
CA ALA A 37 3.02 7.19 6.79
C ALA A 37 3.04 7.73 8.22
N THR A 38 2.72 9.00 8.44
CA THR A 38 2.47 9.49 9.82
C THR A 38 1.27 8.77 10.44
N ASN A 39 1.23 8.61 11.76
CA ASN A 39 0.09 7.99 12.45
C ASN A 39 -1.26 8.68 12.10
N GLY A 40 -1.30 10.02 12.13
CA GLY A 40 -2.52 10.76 11.77
C GLY A 40 -3.00 10.54 10.34
N LYS A 41 -2.07 10.32 9.39
CA LYS A 41 -2.42 9.96 8.01
C LYS A 41 -3.07 8.58 7.95
N LEU A 42 -2.58 7.60 8.70
CA LEU A 42 -3.22 6.29 8.78
C LEU A 42 -4.58 6.35 9.46
N GLU A 43 -4.73 7.16 10.51
CA GLU A 43 -6.01 7.35 11.22
C GLU A 43 -7.06 8.04 10.33
N SER A 44 -6.64 8.86 9.36
CA SER A 44 -7.54 9.48 8.39
C SER A 44 -8.06 8.53 7.30
N ILE A 45 -7.55 7.29 7.25
CA ILE A 45 -7.96 6.30 6.24
C ILE A 45 -9.32 5.71 6.59
N THR A 46 -10.33 6.03 5.79
CA THR A 46 -11.72 5.66 6.08
C THR A 46 -12.04 4.20 5.76
N SER A 47 -11.27 3.54 4.90
CA SER A 47 -11.44 2.12 4.54
C SER A 47 -10.98 1.16 5.66
N GLY A 48 -10.23 1.65 6.65
CA GLY A 48 -9.66 0.82 7.73
C GLY A 48 -8.48 -0.07 7.30
N HIS A 49 -8.11 -0.05 6.01
CA HIS A 49 -7.01 -0.83 5.44
C HIS A 49 -6.32 -0.06 4.31
N LEU A 50 -5.17 -0.54 3.83
CA LEU A 50 -4.47 0.03 2.69
C LEU A 50 -4.92 -0.65 1.40
N VAL A 51 -4.96 0.07 0.28
CA VAL A 51 -5.49 -0.47 -0.97
C VAL A 51 -4.40 -0.59 -2.04
N ALA A 52 -4.29 -1.76 -2.67
CA ALA A 52 -3.45 -1.94 -3.86
C ALA A 52 -4.33 -2.31 -5.06
N TYR A 53 -4.30 -1.48 -6.11
CA TYR A 53 -5.07 -1.73 -7.32
C TYR A 53 -4.23 -1.44 -8.56
N THR A 54 -3.92 -2.49 -9.33
CA THR A 54 -2.99 -2.45 -10.46
C THR A 54 -3.66 -2.76 -11.80
N MET A 55 -4.97 -3.05 -11.81
CA MET A 55 -5.74 -3.52 -12.97
C MET A 55 -5.26 -4.89 -13.51
N ASP A 56 -4.44 -5.61 -12.75
CA ASP A 56 -3.99 -6.96 -13.01
C ASP A 56 -4.27 -7.80 -11.76
N GLU A 57 -5.24 -8.71 -11.86
CA GLU A 57 -5.75 -9.48 -10.71
C GLU A 57 -4.65 -10.35 -10.06
N GLU A 58 -3.68 -10.81 -10.84
CA GLU A 58 -2.57 -11.63 -10.33
C GLU A 58 -1.65 -10.79 -9.45
N ILE A 59 -1.33 -9.57 -9.88
CA ILE A 59 -0.49 -8.65 -9.13
C ILE A 59 -1.23 -8.10 -7.92
N ASP A 60 -2.51 -7.80 -8.07
CA ASP A 60 -3.39 -7.40 -6.98
C ASP A 60 -3.37 -8.48 -5.89
N LYS A 61 -3.57 -9.76 -6.23
CA LYS A 61 -3.48 -10.87 -5.27
C LYS A 61 -2.09 -11.00 -4.64
N LYS A 62 -1.02 -10.85 -5.43
CA LYS A 62 0.37 -10.88 -4.94
C LYS A 62 0.63 -9.81 -3.87
N LEU A 63 0.02 -8.64 -4.01
CA LEU A 63 0.22 -7.50 -3.12
C LEU A 63 -0.66 -7.54 -1.85
N LYS A 64 -1.67 -8.42 -1.76
CA LYS A 64 -2.54 -8.54 -0.57
C LYS A 64 -1.77 -8.99 0.69
N GLY A 65 -2.38 -8.71 1.85
CA GLY A 65 -1.99 -9.21 3.17
C GLY A 65 -1.32 -8.14 4.02
N TYR A 66 -0.77 -8.54 5.17
CA TYR A 66 -0.27 -7.58 6.16
C TYR A 66 1.11 -7.00 5.83
N TYR A 67 1.26 -5.68 6.02
CA TYR A 67 2.51 -4.94 5.89
C TYR A 67 2.84 -4.22 7.20
N ARG A 68 4.13 -4.09 7.48
CA ARG A 68 4.64 -3.19 8.51
C ARG A 68 4.77 -1.79 7.93
N VAL A 69 3.94 -0.88 8.40
CA VAL A 69 4.01 0.54 8.02
C VAL A 69 4.89 1.27 9.02
N LYS A 70 5.95 1.93 8.57
CA LYS A 70 6.76 2.80 9.43
C LYS A 70 6.00 4.10 9.70
N ILE A 71 5.77 4.39 10.98
CA ILE A 71 4.98 5.55 11.43
C ILE A 71 5.78 6.61 12.21
N GLY A 72 7.06 6.34 12.42
CA GLY A 72 8.01 7.25 13.07
C GLY A 72 9.31 6.52 13.39
N TYR A 73 10.20 7.20 14.11
CA TYR A 73 11.42 6.59 14.62
C TYR A 73 11.10 5.39 15.51
N GLU A 74 11.64 4.21 15.16
CA GLU A 74 11.43 2.92 15.85
C GLU A 74 9.96 2.52 16.06
N ARG A 75 9.02 3.12 15.31
CA ARG A 75 7.59 2.84 15.43
C ARG A 75 7.02 2.31 14.13
N GLU A 76 6.27 1.24 14.24
CA GLU A 76 5.57 0.61 13.13
C GLU A 76 4.16 0.15 13.52
N LYS A 77 3.28 0.11 12.52
CA LYS A 77 1.90 -0.39 12.66
C LYS A 77 1.66 -1.46 11.61
N MET A 78 1.09 -2.60 12.02
CA MET A 78 0.63 -3.62 11.10
C MET A 78 -0.67 -3.16 10.45
N MET A 79 -0.69 -3.12 9.12
CA MET A 79 -1.86 -2.76 8.33
C MET A 79 -2.12 -3.84 7.29
N LEU A 80 -3.38 -4.19 7.08
CA LEU A 80 -3.78 -5.02 5.95
C LEU A 80 -3.68 -4.19 4.67
N VAL A 81 -3.05 -4.74 3.63
CA VAL A 81 -3.27 -4.31 2.25
C VAL A 81 -4.29 -5.25 1.63
N ASP A 82 -5.37 -4.69 1.13
CA ASP A 82 -6.43 -5.41 0.44
C ASP A 82 -6.77 -4.70 -0.88
N ASN A 83 -7.62 -5.32 -1.69
CA ASN A 83 -8.02 -4.79 -3.00
C ASN A 83 -9.54 -4.63 -3.13
N GLU A 84 -10.28 -4.78 -2.02
CA GLU A 84 -11.76 -4.74 -1.92
C GLU A 84 -12.22 -3.72 -0.88
#